data_AF-A0A0P9EUG1-F1
#
_entry.id   AF-A0A0P9EUG1-F1
#
_cell.length_a   1.000
_cell.length_b   1.000
_cell.length_c   1.000
_cell.angle_alpha   90.00
_cell.angle_beta   90.00
_cell.angle_gamma   90.00
#
_symmetry.space_group_name_H-M   'P 1'
#
loop_
_entity.id
_entity.type
_entity.pdbx_description
1 polymer ?
#
loop_
_entity_poly.entity_id
_entity_poly.type
_entity_poly.pdbx_seq_one_letter_code
_entity_poly.pdbx_strand_id
1 'polypeptide(L)'
;DTQSADLFETSNNASVLTERAPRGNYIVETRVRVNVPDEGCCFNYVQGGLVIYGDDDNFIKLTTASIWNTRQTEFAKEWFPVPAGYPRYGNTVVGPPGEWTTLRLVRRVTGSGEEYQAYTSRDGRIWERGGVWTHHLGANARIGLVSMGGAGFTTSFDYVRVYTVQH
;
A
#
# COMPACT_ATOMS: atom_id res chain seq x y z
N ASP A 1 12.31 -9.83 5.96
CA ASP A 1 12.74 -8.70 6.80
C ASP A 1 12.62 -7.40 6.05
N THR A 2 12.47 -6.31 6.78
CA THR A 2 12.35 -4.97 6.21
C THR A 2 13.71 -4.50 5.70
N GLN A 3 13.71 -3.87 4.53
CA GLN A 3 14.92 -3.33 3.90
C GLN A 3 15.14 -1.88 4.32
N SER A 4 16.41 -1.48 4.50
CA SER A 4 16.81 -0.05 4.56
C SER A 4 16.82 0.58 3.16
N ALA A 5 15.68 0.48 2.50
CA ALA A 5 15.38 0.90 1.14
C ALA A 5 13.92 1.36 1.12
N ASP A 6 13.50 2.16 0.15
CA ASP A 6 12.13 2.67 0.08
C ASP A 6 11.62 2.70 -1.37
N LEU A 7 10.29 2.81 -1.47
CA LEU A 7 9.53 3.14 -2.67
C LEU A 7 8.75 4.42 -2.36
N PHE A 8 9.40 5.55 -2.63
CA PHE A 8 8.95 6.90 -2.32
C PHE A 8 9.74 7.93 -3.12
N GLU A 9 9.04 8.69 -3.95
CA GLU A 9 9.63 9.74 -4.76
C GLU A 9 10.86 9.27 -5.54
N THR A 10 12.06 9.80 -5.24
CA THR A 10 13.28 9.44 -5.99
C THR A 10 13.94 8.21 -5.40
N SER A 11 13.44 7.70 -4.27
CA SER A 11 13.92 6.49 -3.65
C SER A 11 13.16 5.30 -4.22
N ASN A 12 13.82 4.61 -5.15
CA ASN A 12 13.29 3.49 -5.93
C ASN A 12 14.17 2.24 -5.76
N ASN A 13 14.62 1.98 -4.53
CA ASN A 13 15.61 0.95 -4.23
C ASN A 13 15.06 -0.21 -3.39
N ALA A 14 13.80 -0.14 -2.95
CA ALA A 14 13.14 -1.25 -2.29
C ALA A 14 12.80 -2.36 -3.28
N SER A 15 12.87 -3.61 -2.81
CA SER A 15 12.37 -4.75 -3.58
C SER A 15 10.85 -4.82 -3.50
N VAL A 16 10.21 -5.02 -4.66
CA VAL A 16 8.77 -5.27 -4.76
C VAL A 16 8.55 -6.69 -5.30
N LEU A 17 8.02 -7.59 -4.46
CA LEU A 17 7.64 -8.93 -4.92
C LEU A 17 6.31 -8.83 -5.66
N THR A 18 6.27 -9.18 -6.96
CA THR A 18 5.11 -8.90 -7.80
C THR A 18 4.47 -10.12 -8.47
N GLU A 19 3.16 -10.01 -8.69
CA GLU A 19 2.36 -10.86 -9.58
C GLU A 19 1.47 -9.98 -10.48
N ARG A 20 1.05 -10.48 -11.65
CA ARG A 20 0.17 -9.70 -12.55
C ARG A 20 -1.19 -9.44 -11.87
N ALA A 21 -1.68 -8.20 -11.93
CA ALA A 21 -3.02 -7.90 -11.45
C ALA A 21 -4.08 -8.42 -12.45
N PRO A 22 -5.29 -8.79 -11.98
CA PRO A 22 -6.40 -9.09 -12.88
C PRO A 22 -6.76 -7.90 -13.75
N ARG A 23 -7.36 -8.18 -14.91
CA ARG A 23 -8.01 -7.15 -15.73
C ARG A 23 -9.36 -6.76 -15.11
N GLY A 24 -9.78 -5.51 -15.32
CA GLY A 24 -11.08 -5.02 -14.85
C GLY A 24 -11.12 -4.79 -13.34
N ASN A 25 -12.32 -4.91 -12.75
CA ASN A 25 -12.50 -4.67 -11.32
C ASN A 25 -11.95 -5.82 -10.51
N TYR A 26 -11.19 -5.51 -9.47
CA TYR A 26 -10.66 -6.52 -8.57
C TYR A 26 -10.48 -6.00 -7.15
N ILE A 27 -10.35 -6.94 -6.23
CA ILE A 27 -10.02 -6.70 -4.84
C ILE A 27 -8.74 -7.47 -4.55
N VAL A 28 -7.77 -6.80 -3.92
CA VAL A 28 -6.60 -7.45 -3.32
C VAL A 28 -6.71 -7.30 -1.82
N GLU A 29 -6.53 -8.40 -1.10
CA GLU A 29 -6.54 -8.43 0.35
C GLU A 29 -5.34 -9.20 0.88
N THR A 30 -4.74 -8.70 1.95
CA THR A 30 -3.76 -9.43 2.74
C THR A 30 -4.01 -9.20 4.21
N ARG A 31 -3.64 -10.17 5.05
CA ARG A 31 -3.47 -9.93 6.49
C ARG A 31 -1.97 -9.85 6.79
N VAL A 32 -1.54 -8.71 7.32
CA VAL A 32 -0.13 -8.36 7.50
C VAL A 32 0.17 -8.04 8.96
N ARG A 33 1.38 -8.38 9.40
CA ARG A 33 1.96 -7.94 10.67
C ARG A 33 3.34 -7.37 10.39
N VAL A 34 3.65 -6.23 10.99
CA VAL A 34 5.03 -5.70 11.04
C VAL A 34 5.40 -5.58 12.51
N ASN A 35 6.50 -6.22 12.93
CA ASN A 35 6.91 -6.27 14.33
C ASN A 35 7.63 -4.99 14.81
N VAL A 36 7.28 -3.83 14.26
CA VAL A 36 7.72 -2.54 14.80
C VAL A 36 7.00 -2.33 16.14
N PRO A 37 7.71 -1.92 17.22
CA PRO A 37 7.09 -1.65 18.52
C PRO A 37 5.95 -0.63 18.43
N ASP A 38 4.94 -0.76 19.30
CA ASP A 38 3.77 0.14 19.36
C ASP A 38 4.10 1.56 19.85
N GLU A 39 5.22 1.72 20.56
CA GLU A 39 5.72 3.00 21.08
C GLU A 39 7.23 3.15 20.91
N GLY A 40 7.75 4.36 21.06
CA GLY A 40 9.17 4.69 20.93
C GLY A 40 9.52 5.44 19.64
N CYS A 41 10.81 5.72 19.47
CA CYS A 41 11.38 6.49 18.37
C CYS A 41 12.19 5.61 17.42
N CYS A 42 12.67 6.26 16.35
CA CYS A 42 13.89 5.83 15.66
C CYS A 42 13.72 4.62 14.71
N PHE A 43 12.48 4.26 14.41
CA PHE A 43 12.08 3.33 13.34
C PHE A 43 11.07 3.99 12.39
N ASN A 44 11.23 5.31 12.20
CA ASN A 44 10.41 6.08 11.28
C ASN A 44 10.48 5.49 9.87
N TYR A 45 9.33 5.48 9.24
CA TYR A 45 9.08 5.05 7.88
C TYR A 45 9.19 3.56 7.63
N VAL A 46 9.41 2.71 8.65
CA VAL A 46 9.30 1.26 8.46
C VAL A 46 7.87 0.92 8.05
N GLN A 47 7.71 0.22 6.92
CA GLN A 47 6.42 -0.15 6.36
C GLN A 47 6.37 -1.59 5.85
N GLY A 48 5.16 -2.14 5.84
CA GLY A 48 4.87 -3.39 5.15
C GLY A 48 3.43 -3.45 4.68
N GLY A 49 3.19 -4.00 3.49
CA GLY A 49 1.84 -4.11 2.94
C GLY A 49 1.76 -4.35 1.44
N LEU A 50 0.69 -3.85 0.85
CA LEU A 50 0.29 -4.03 -0.55
C LEU A 50 0.69 -2.82 -1.41
N VAL A 51 1.04 -3.10 -2.66
CA VAL A 51 1.20 -2.10 -3.72
C VAL A 51 0.43 -2.55 -4.95
N ILE A 52 -0.31 -1.67 -5.61
CA ILE A 52 -0.66 -1.85 -7.03
C ILE A 52 0.39 -1.06 -7.81
N TYR A 53 1.24 -1.81 -8.51
CA TYR A 53 2.52 -1.37 -9.02
C TYR A 53 2.49 -1.28 -10.54
N GLY A 54 2.67 -0.08 -11.09
CA GLY A 54 2.94 0.14 -12.51
C GLY A 54 4.44 0.11 -12.77
N ASP A 55 5.13 1.02 -12.12
CA ASP A 55 6.58 1.15 -12.02
C ASP A 55 6.95 1.87 -10.71
N ASP A 56 8.23 2.17 -10.53
CA ASP A 56 8.74 2.76 -9.29
C ASP A 56 8.17 4.18 -9.01
N ASP A 57 7.76 4.92 -10.05
CA ASP A 57 7.23 6.28 -9.91
C ASP A 57 5.69 6.35 -10.14
N ASN A 58 5.03 5.19 -10.32
CA ASN A 58 3.60 5.08 -10.60
C ASN A 58 2.99 3.90 -9.84
N PHE A 59 2.42 4.19 -8.67
CA PHE A 59 1.84 3.16 -7.81
C PHE A 59 0.74 3.67 -6.89
N ILE A 60 -0.02 2.71 -6.36
CA ILE A 60 -0.89 2.88 -5.19
C ILE A 60 -0.36 1.95 -4.11
N LYS A 61 -0.08 2.43 -2.88
CA LYS A 61 0.27 1.55 -1.75
C LYS A 61 -0.70 1.68 -0.59
N LEU A 62 -0.91 0.55 0.07
CA LEU A 62 -1.59 0.46 1.36
C LEU A 62 -0.70 -0.37 2.29
N THR A 63 -0.13 0.29 3.29
CA THR A 63 0.85 -0.30 4.21
C THR A 63 0.45 -0.03 5.65
N THR A 64 0.90 -0.88 6.58
CA THR A 64 1.14 -0.40 7.95
C THR A 64 2.48 0.33 7.94
N ALA A 65 2.53 1.51 8.53
CA ALA A 65 3.70 2.38 8.54
C ALA A 65 3.92 2.97 9.94
N SER A 66 5.19 3.02 10.35
CA SER A 66 5.59 3.81 11.51
C SER A 66 5.94 5.22 11.07
N ILE A 67 5.25 6.22 11.60
CA ILE A 67 5.45 7.62 11.24
C ILE A 67 5.55 8.43 12.51
N TRP A 68 6.77 8.82 12.87
CA TRP A 68 7.08 9.48 14.12
C TRP A 68 6.54 8.67 15.31
N ASN A 69 5.67 9.26 16.12
CA ASN A 69 5.13 8.63 17.30
C ASN A 69 3.89 7.75 16.99
N THR A 70 3.40 7.73 15.74
CA THR A 70 2.20 6.98 15.37
C THR A 70 2.51 5.73 14.57
N ARG A 71 1.63 4.74 14.74
CA ARG A 71 1.55 3.56 13.87
C ARG A 71 0.22 3.71 13.19
N GLN A 72 0.26 3.71 11.87
CA GLN A 72 -0.92 3.99 11.06
C GLN A 72 -0.91 3.14 9.81
N THR A 73 -2.09 2.90 9.26
CA THR A 73 -2.18 2.35 7.92
C THR A 73 -2.18 3.50 6.91
N GLU A 74 -1.11 3.63 6.15
CA GLU A 74 -0.94 4.66 5.14
C GLU A 74 -1.52 4.17 3.80
N PHE A 75 -2.37 5.01 3.20
CA PHE A 75 -2.86 4.83 1.84
C PHE A 75 -2.34 5.94 0.94
N ALA A 76 -1.40 5.61 0.06
CA ALA A 76 -0.68 6.57 -0.75
C ALA A 76 -0.72 6.26 -2.25
N LYS A 77 -0.49 7.31 -3.03
CA LYS A 77 -0.32 7.29 -4.47
C LYS A 77 0.97 8.01 -4.82
N GLU A 78 1.70 7.47 -5.78
CA GLU A 78 2.69 8.22 -6.55
C GLU A 78 2.33 8.25 -8.02
N TRP A 79 2.55 9.39 -8.68
CA TRP A 79 2.31 9.58 -10.11
C TRP A 79 3.42 10.43 -10.71
N PHE A 80 4.01 9.96 -11.80
CA PHE A 80 4.99 10.72 -12.58
C PHE A 80 4.82 10.43 -14.09
N PRO A 81 4.94 11.44 -14.97
CA PRO A 81 5.33 12.83 -14.71
C PRO A 81 4.20 13.71 -14.14
N VAL A 82 4.60 14.74 -13.38
CA VAL A 82 3.74 15.85 -12.92
C VAL A 82 4.24 17.19 -13.46
N PRO A 83 3.37 18.22 -13.56
CA PRO A 83 3.81 19.57 -13.87
C PRO A 83 4.85 20.09 -12.88
N ALA A 84 5.71 21.02 -13.32
CA ALA A 84 6.74 21.60 -12.46
C ALA A 84 6.13 22.22 -11.19
N GLY A 85 6.69 21.85 -10.02
CA GLY A 85 6.24 22.32 -8.71
C GLY A 85 5.01 21.61 -8.14
N TYR A 86 4.42 20.64 -8.84
CA TYR A 86 3.33 19.83 -8.32
C TYR A 86 3.88 18.64 -7.52
N PRO A 87 3.22 18.24 -6.41
CA PRO A 87 3.62 17.03 -5.69
C PRO A 87 3.33 15.79 -6.54
N ARG A 88 4.25 14.83 -6.53
CA ARG A 88 4.06 13.53 -7.17
C ARG A 88 3.57 12.44 -6.23
N TYR A 89 3.86 12.57 -4.94
CA TYR A 89 3.41 11.66 -3.89
C TYR A 89 2.33 12.32 -3.02
N GLY A 90 1.30 11.56 -2.67
CA GLY A 90 0.27 11.98 -1.73
C GLY A 90 -0.25 10.81 -0.91
N ASN A 91 -0.50 11.03 0.38
CA ASN A 91 -0.98 10.00 1.29
C ASN A 91 -2.18 10.44 2.14
N THR A 92 -2.88 9.44 2.66
CA THR A 92 -3.93 9.58 3.67
C THR A 92 -3.78 8.49 4.71
N VAL A 93 -4.35 8.70 5.90
CA VAL A 93 -4.41 7.68 6.95
C VAL A 93 -5.78 7.00 6.89
N VAL A 94 -5.79 5.66 6.85
CA VAL A 94 -7.05 4.89 6.88
C VAL A 94 -7.49 4.60 8.32
N GLY A 95 -6.56 4.21 9.18
CA GLY A 95 -6.84 3.91 10.58
C GLY A 95 -5.61 3.38 11.34
N PRO A 96 -5.77 3.02 12.62
CA PRO A 96 -4.71 2.37 13.39
C PRO A 96 -4.52 0.90 12.97
N PRO A 97 -3.29 0.39 12.90
CA PRO A 97 -3.03 -1.03 12.77
C PRO A 97 -3.31 -1.76 14.10
N GLY A 98 -3.49 -3.07 14.03
CA GLY A 98 -3.39 -3.99 15.16
C GLY A 98 -2.20 -4.93 14.98
N GLU A 99 -1.99 -5.87 15.92
CA GLU A 99 -0.91 -6.87 15.82
C GLU A 99 -0.94 -7.59 14.47
N TRP A 100 -2.13 -7.97 14.02
CA TRP A 100 -2.40 -8.30 12.63
C TRP A 100 -3.41 -7.29 12.08
N THR A 101 -3.15 -6.80 10.88
CA THR A 101 -4.02 -5.86 10.19
C THR A 101 -4.37 -6.43 8.83
N THR A 102 -5.65 -6.53 8.53
CA THR A 102 -6.13 -6.83 7.18
C THR A 102 -6.13 -5.55 6.36
N LEU A 103 -5.42 -5.56 5.24
CA LEU A 103 -5.37 -4.50 4.25
C LEU A 103 -6.13 -4.95 3.00
N ARG A 104 -7.02 -4.10 2.50
CA ARG A 104 -7.81 -4.38 1.30
C ARG A 104 -7.79 -3.18 0.36
N LEU A 105 -7.42 -3.43 -0.89
CA LEU A 105 -7.49 -2.47 -1.99
C LEU A 105 -8.56 -2.93 -2.98
N VAL A 106 -9.50 -2.05 -3.27
CA VAL A 106 -10.52 -2.26 -4.29
C VAL A 106 -10.22 -1.38 -5.49
N ARG A 107 -9.96 -1.99 -6.65
CA ARG A 107 -9.86 -1.29 -7.92
C ARG A 107 -11.20 -1.36 -8.65
N ARG A 108 -11.68 -0.20 -9.11
CA ARG A 108 -12.80 -0.06 -10.04
C ARG A 108 -12.35 0.65 -11.30
N VAL A 109 -12.80 0.18 -12.45
CA VAL A 109 -12.69 0.91 -13.72
C VAL A 109 -13.87 1.87 -13.82
N THR A 110 -13.59 3.16 -13.98
CA THR A 110 -14.61 4.21 -14.09
C THR A 110 -14.35 5.04 -15.35
N GLY A 111 -15.13 4.79 -16.41
CA GLY A 111 -14.89 5.40 -17.72
C GLY A 111 -13.51 5.02 -18.28
N SER A 112 -12.67 6.02 -18.56
CA SER A 112 -11.27 5.85 -18.97
C SER A 112 -10.28 5.79 -17.80
N GLY A 113 -10.76 5.94 -16.56
CA GLY A 113 -9.94 5.99 -15.35
C GLY A 113 -10.02 4.73 -14.49
N GLU A 114 -9.20 4.75 -13.45
CA GLU A 114 -9.15 3.72 -12.42
C GLU A 114 -9.29 4.36 -11.06
N GLU A 115 -10.17 3.84 -10.22
CA GLU A 115 -10.33 4.24 -8.82
C GLU A 115 -9.83 3.14 -7.90
N TYR A 116 -9.03 3.54 -6.92
CA TYR A 116 -8.50 2.67 -5.87
C TYR A 116 -9.02 3.14 -4.53
N GLN A 117 -9.72 2.26 -3.83
CA GLN A 117 -10.29 2.52 -2.52
C GLN A 117 -9.65 1.60 -1.49
N ALA A 118 -9.11 2.18 -0.42
CA ALA A 118 -8.54 1.43 0.69
C ALA A 118 -9.58 1.09 1.76
N TYR A 119 -9.41 -0.09 2.36
CA TYR A 119 -10.08 -0.51 3.58
C TYR A 119 -9.10 -1.24 4.48
N THR A 120 -9.24 -1.05 5.79
CA THR A 120 -8.41 -1.76 6.79
C THR A 120 -9.25 -2.32 7.91
N SER A 121 -8.82 -3.44 8.49
CA SER A 121 -9.51 -4.06 9.63
C SER A 121 -8.51 -4.70 10.58
N ARG A 122 -8.73 -4.53 11.89
CA ARG A 122 -7.91 -5.16 12.94
C ARG A 122 -8.42 -6.54 13.35
N ASP A 123 -9.68 -6.84 13.07
CA ASP A 123 -10.36 -8.07 13.49
C ASP A 123 -10.97 -8.87 12.32
N GLY A 124 -10.85 -8.37 11.08
CA GLY A 124 -11.42 -8.94 9.87
C GLY A 124 -12.94 -8.76 9.74
N ARG A 125 -13.60 -8.04 10.68
CA ARG A 125 -15.06 -7.90 10.76
C ARG A 125 -15.50 -6.45 10.63
N ILE A 126 -14.89 -5.56 11.41
CA ILE A 126 -15.15 -4.12 11.37
C ILE A 126 -14.12 -3.48 10.44
N TRP A 127 -14.61 -2.72 9.45
CA TRP A 127 -13.78 -2.15 8.41
C TRP A 127 -13.77 -0.64 8.48
N GLU A 128 -12.57 -0.08 8.61
CA GLU A 128 -12.31 1.33 8.36
C GLU A 128 -12.26 1.56 6.84
N ARG A 129 -12.93 2.61 6.39
CA ARG A 129 -12.99 3.00 4.97
C ARG A 129 -12.10 4.21 4.74
N GLY A 130 -11.07 4.05 3.91
CA GLY A 130 -10.13 5.12 3.57
C GLY A 130 -10.65 6.08 2.50
N GLY A 131 -9.73 6.88 1.95
CA GLY A 131 -9.97 7.71 0.77
C GLY A 131 -10.00 6.90 -0.55
N VAL A 132 -10.25 7.62 -1.65
CA VAL A 132 -10.12 7.09 -3.02
C VAL A 132 -8.99 7.83 -3.72
N TRP A 133 -8.10 7.08 -4.37
CA TRP A 133 -7.15 7.63 -5.33
C TRP A 133 -7.58 7.24 -6.75
N THR A 134 -7.49 8.18 -7.69
CA THR A 134 -7.57 7.86 -9.12
C THR A 134 -6.17 7.58 -9.68
N HIS A 135 -6.04 6.67 -10.65
CA HIS A 135 -4.79 6.41 -11.36
C HIS A 135 -5.05 5.91 -12.79
N HIS A 136 -3.98 5.78 -13.57
CA HIS A 136 -3.94 5.11 -14.87
C HIS A 136 -2.79 4.10 -14.94
N LEU A 137 -2.75 3.10 -14.03
CA LEU A 137 -1.71 2.06 -14.03
C LEU A 137 -1.87 1.07 -15.20
N GLY A 138 -3.07 0.94 -15.73
CA GLY A 138 -3.38 0.16 -16.92
C GLY A 138 -3.38 -1.35 -16.70
N ALA A 139 -3.57 -2.08 -17.80
CA ALA A 139 -3.73 -3.54 -17.77
C ALA A 139 -2.43 -4.32 -17.47
N ASN A 140 -1.29 -3.63 -17.38
CA ASN A 140 0.00 -4.21 -17.03
C ASN A 140 0.36 -4.05 -15.55
N ALA A 141 -0.51 -3.39 -14.78
CA ALA A 141 -0.35 -3.25 -13.34
C ALA A 141 -0.12 -4.60 -12.66
N ARG A 142 0.68 -4.59 -11.61
CA ARG A 142 1.03 -5.74 -10.81
C ARG A 142 0.55 -5.56 -9.39
N ILE A 143 0.23 -6.66 -8.72
CA ILE A 143 0.06 -6.70 -7.29
C ILE A 143 1.44 -6.92 -6.69
N GLY A 144 1.85 -6.04 -5.79
CA GLY A 144 3.14 -6.02 -5.13
C GLY A 144 3.02 -6.20 -3.62
N LEU A 145 4.00 -6.85 -3.02
CA LEU A 145 4.23 -6.86 -1.57
C LEU A 145 5.53 -6.14 -1.26
N VAL A 146 5.51 -5.33 -0.20
CA VAL A 146 6.68 -4.54 0.25
C VAL A 146 6.96 -4.75 1.74
N SER A 147 8.24 -4.67 2.09
CA SER A 147 8.79 -4.70 3.46
C SER A 147 10.02 -3.80 3.48
N MET A 148 9.86 -2.54 3.89
CA MET A 148 10.79 -1.47 3.51
C MET A 148 10.79 -0.31 4.52
N GLY A 149 11.54 0.75 4.21
CA GLY A 149 11.59 2.02 4.94
C GLY A 149 12.41 2.00 6.23
N GLY A 150 13.18 0.93 6.45
CA GLY A 150 14.09 0.76 7.59
C GLY A 150 14.40 -0.72 7.83
N ALA A 151 15.59 -1.04 8.33
CA ALA A 151 16.02 -2.42 8.58
C ALA A 151 15.76 -2.87 10.03
N GLY A 152 15.85 -4.18 10.28
CA GLY A 152 15.80 -4.75 11.64
C GLY A 152 14.41 -5.21 12.10
N PHE A 153 13.41 -5.14 11.22
CA PHE A 153 12.05 -5.60 11.47
C PHE A 153 11.65 -6.68 10.45
N THR A 154 10.50 -7.30 10.67
CA THR A 154 9.94 -8.35 9.84
C THR A 154 8.49 -8.03 9.52
N THR A 155 8.20 -7.95 8.22
CA THR A 155 6.83 -8.00 7.70
C THR A 155 6.44 -9.45 7.46
N SER A 156 5.37 -9.90 8.09
CA SER A 156 4.76 -11.22 7.89
C SER A 156 3.42 -11.07 7.17
N PHE A 157 3.19 -11.89 6.14
CA PHE A 157 1.93 -11.97 5.41
C PHE A 157 1.31 -13.35 5.69
N ASP A 158 0.10 -13.37 6.23
CA ASP A 158 -0.64 -14.63 6.50
C ASP A 158 -1.19 -15.20 5.19
N TYR A 159 -1.72 -14.33 4.33
CA TYR A 159 -2.22 -14.69 3.00
C TYR A 159 -2.21 -13.47 2.09
N VAL A 160 -2.22 -13.71 0.77
CA VAL A 160 -2.68 -12.74 -0.22
C VAL A 160 -3.84 -13.37 -0.98
N ARG A 161 -4.95 -12.65 -1.09
CA ARG A 161 -6.14 -13.09 -1.81
C ARG A 161 -6.53 -12.05 -2.84
N VAL A 162 -6.88 -12.54 -4.02
CA VAL A 162 -7.27 -11.72 -5.16
C VAL A 162 -8.63 -12.19 -5.64
N TYR A 163 -9.55 -11.24 -5.79
CA TYR A 163 -10.92 -11.49 -6.23
C TYR A 163 -11.22 -10.64 -7.45
N THR A 164 -11.70 -11.25 -8.53
CA THR A 164 -12.28 -10.51 -9.65
C THR A 164 -13.73 -10.17 -9.33
N VAL A 165 -14.15 -8.94 -9.60
CA VAL A 165 -15.52 -8.50 -9.38
C VAL A 165 -16.19 -8.38 -10.75
N GLN A 166 -17.20 -9.21 -10.99
CA GLN A 166 -18.04 -9.06 -12.17
C GLN A 166 -18.97 -7.86 -11.99
N HIS A 167 -19.22 -7.14 -13.09
CA HIS A 167 -20.22 -6.08 -13.14
C HIS A 167 -21.62 -6.64 -13.04
#